data_AF-A0A9P6UF93-F1
#
_entry.id   AF-A0A9P6UF93-F1
#
_cell.length_a   1.000
_cell.length_b   1.000
_cell.length_c   1.000
_cell.angle_alpha   90.00
_cell.angle_beta   90.00
_cell.angle_gamma   90.00
#
_symmetry.space_group_name_H-M   'P 1'
#
loop_
_entity.id
_entity.type
_entity.pdbx_description
1 polymer ?
#
loop_
_entity_poly.entity_id
_entity_poly.type
_entity_poly.pdbx_seq_one_letter_code
_entity_poly.pdbx_strand_id
1 'polypeptide(L)' 'MCHLEPEFVDITWGAGGSRPAATLEMVSNVQKVLGVETCMHLVCTDNSVESIDKALK' A
#
# COMPACT_ATOMS: atom_id res chain seq x y z
N MET A 1 -2.73 18.33 2.19
CA MET A 1 -2.22 18.00 3.53
C MET A 1 -3.38 17.54 4.40
N CYS A 2 -3.22 16.45 5.14
CA CYS A 2 -4.28 15.87 5.98
C CYS A 2 -4.54 16.71 7.24
N HIS A 3 -5.79 17.10 7.52
CA HIS A 3 -6.12 18.03 8.61
C HIS A 3 -6.23 17.39 10.01
N LEU A 4 -6.36 16.06 10.09
CA LEU A 4 -6.54 15.35 11.37
C LEU A 4 -5.22 14.87 11.99
N GLU A 5 -4.09 15.15 11.33
CA GLU A 5 -2.73 14.81 11.80
C GLU A 5 -2.58 13.37 12.35
N PRO A 6 -3.00 12.34 11.59
CA PRO A 6 -2.80 10.96 12.02
C PRO A 6 -1.31 10.61 12.04
N GLU A 7 -0.90 9.72 12.95
CA GLU A 7 0.47 9.21 13.02
C GLU A 7 0.83 8.41 11.76
N PHE A 8 -0.08 7.57 11.29
CA PHE A 8 0.01 6.85 10.02
C PHE A 8 -1.39 6.41 9.55
N VAL A 9 -1.47 5.92 8.31
CA VAL A 9 -2.65 5.23 7.79
C VAL A 9 -2.28 3.86 7.25
N ASP A 10 -3.15 2.87 7.44
CA ASP A 10 -3.02 1.55 6.84
C ASP A 10 -3.81 1.43 5.53
N ILE A 11 -3.24 0.75 4.53
CA ILE A 11 -3.90 0.46 3.26
C ILE A 11 -3.97 -1.05 3.08
N THR A 12 -5.20 -1.55 2.93
CA THR A 12 -5.45 -2.98 2.74
C THR A 12 -4.93 -3.50 1.40
N TRP A 13 -4.58 -4.79 1.39
CA TRP A 13 -4.17 -5.53 0.20
C TRP A 13 -5.31 -6.43 -0.24
N GLY A 14 -5.70 -6.33 -1.51
CA GLY A 14 -6.77 -7.17 -2.05
C GLY A 14 -6.44 -8.66 -1.87
N ALA A 15 -7.40 -9.45 -1.39
CA ALA A 15 -7.25 -10.89 -1.20
C ALA A 15 -6.69 -11.54 -2.48
N GLY A 16 -5.74 -12.45 -2.28
CA GLY A 16 -5.05 -13.19 -3.35
C GLY A 16 -4.22 -12.33 -4.31
N GLY A 17 -3.85 -11.09 -3.95
CA GLY A 17 -3.08 -10.23 -4.86
C GLY A 17 -3.89 -9.78 -6.07
N SER A 18 -5.20 -9.64 -5.92
CA SER A 18 -6.09 -9.25 -7.02
C SER A 18 -5.85 -7.82 -7.55
N ARG A 19 -5.33 -6.91 -6.71
CA ARG A 19 -5.13 -5.49 -7.07
C ARG A 19 -3.84 -4.83 -6.52
N PRO A 20 -2.65 -5.47 -6.67
CA PRO A 20 -1.38 -4.94 -6.16
C PRO A 20 -1.06 -3.54 -6.69
N ALA A 21 -1.33 -3.29 -7.98
CA ALA A 21 -1.06 -2.01 -8.62
C ALA A 21 -1.88 -0.86 -8.00
N ALA A 22 -3.16 -1.10 -7.69
CA ALA A 22 -4.02 -0.09 -7.08
C ALA A 22 -3.58 0.23 -5.64
N THR A 23 -3.18 -0.78 -4.87
CA THR A 23 -2.65 -0.58 -3.52
C THR A 23 -1.36 0.26 -3.57
N LEU A 24 -0.41 -0.08 -4.46
CA LEU A 24 0.85 0.67 -4.63
C LEU A 24 0.62 2.12 -5.08
N GLU A 25 -0.32 2.34 -6.02
CA GLU A 25 -0.71 3.69 -6.45
C GLU A 25 -1.27 4.50 -5.29
N MET A 26 -2.14 3.89 -4.48
CA MET A 26 -2.77 4.55 -3.34
C MET A 26 -1.75 4.92 -2.27
N VAL A 27 -0.81 4.03 -1.92
CA VAL A 27 0.31 4.33 -1.02
C VAL A 27 1.10 5.53 -1.54
N SER A 28 1.48 5.51 -2.83
CA SER A 28 2.25 6.61 -3.42
C SER A 28 1.49 7.94 -3.37
N ASN A 29 0.19 7.93 -3.63
CA ASN A 29 -0.65 9.11 -3.61
C ASN A 29 -0.83 9.66 -2.19
N VAL A 30 -1.06 8.81 -1.20
CA VAL A 30 -1.18 9.25 0.21
C VAL A 30 0.13 9.91 0.67
N GLN A 31 1.27 9.28 0.40
CA GLN A 31 2.57 9.84 0.78
C GLN A 31 2.85 11.17 0.06
N LYS A 32 2.60 11.26 -1.26
CA LYS A 32 2.92 12.45 -2.07
C LYS A 32 1.93 13.61 -1.89
N VAL A 33 0.63 13.32 -1.78
CA VAL A 33 -0.43 14.35 -1.80
C VAL A 33 -0.88 14.71 -0.38
N LEU A 34 -0.98 13.72 0.51
CA LEU A 34 -1.45 13.94 1.87
C LEU A 34 -0.29 14.18 2.84
N GLY A 35 0.91 13.66 2.54
CA GLY A 35 2.10 13.82 3.37
C GLY A 35 2.02 13.03 4.67
N VAL A 36 1.32 11.89 4.65
CA VAL A 36 1.07 11.05 5.83
C VAL A 36 1.84 9.75 5.70
N GLU A 37 2.45 9.29 6.80
CA GLU A 37 3.11 7.99 6.87
C GLU A 37 2.11 6.88 6.53
N THR A 38 2.52 5.90 5.73
CA THR A 38 1.59 4.91 5.18
C THR A 38 2.13 3.51 5.37
N CYS A 39 1.34 2.65 6.01
CA CYS A 39 1.62 1.23 6.16
C CYS A 39 0.79 0.43 5.15
N MET A 40 1.46 -0.27 4.23
CA MET A 40 0.78 -1.11 3.26
C MET A 40 0.67 -2.54 3.78
N HIS A 41 -0.54 -3.11 3.76
CA HIS A 41 -0.70 -4.55 3.98
C HIS A 41 -0.08 -5.33 2.82
N LEU A 42 0.40 -6.55 3.10
CA LEU A 42 0.93 -7.45 2.07
C LEU A 42 0.54 -8.88 2.41
N VAL A 43 -0.16 -9.55 1.50
CA VAL A 43 -0.58 -10.94 1.68
C VAL A 43 0.27 -11.84 0.78
N CYS A 44 0.86 -12.87 1.36
CA CYS A 44 1.72 -13.81 0.62
C CYS A 44 0.93 -14.92 -0.10
N THR A 45 -0.26 -15.27 0.41
CA THR A 45 -1.11 -16.30 -0.20
C THR A 45 -1.56 -15.88 -1.60
N ASP A 46 -1.48 -16.81 -2.55
CA ASP A 46 -1.79 -16.62 -3.98
C ASP A 46 -0.99 -15.52 -4.70
N ASN A 47 0.08 -15.01 -4.08
CA ASN A 47 1.01 -14.07 -4.72
C ASN A 47 2.29 -14.82 -5.15
N SER A 48 2.77 -14.53 -6.36
CA SER A 48 4.09 -15.03 -6.79
C SER A 48 5.20 -14.30 -6.03
N VAL A 49 6.34 -14.97 -5.86
CA VAL A 49 7.55 -14.35 -5.26
C VAL A 49 7.94 -13.08 -6.02
N GLU A 50 7.88 -13.10 -7.36
CA GLU A 50 8.17 -11.92 -8.19
C GLU A 50 7.22 -10.75 -7.92
N SER A 51 5.93 -11.02 -7.67
CA SER A 51 4.94 -9.99 -7.31
C SER A 51 5.27 -9.34 -5.97
N ILE A 52 5.65 -10.16 -4.98
CA ILE A 52 6.07 -9.71 -3.64
C ILE A 52 7.34 -8.87 -3.75
N ASP A 53 8.36 -9.36 -4.47
CA ASP A 53 9.63 -8.65 -4.67
C ASP A 53 9.43 -7.30 -5.37
N LYS A 54 8.48 -7.23 -6.29
CA LYS A 54 8.12 -5.98 -6.96
C LYS A 54 7.42 -5.00 -6.03
N ALA A 55 6.60 -5.49 -5.09
CA ALA A 55 5.88 -4.65 -4.13
C ALA A 55 6.79 -4.09 -3.02
N LEU A 56 7.93 -4.73 -2.74
CA LEU A 56 8.90 -4.33 -1.72
C LEU A 56 10.03 -3.41 -2.23
N LYS A 57 10.09 -3.15 -3.54
CA LYS A 57 11.08 -2.28 -4.18
C LYS A 57 10.54 -0.87 -4.39
#